data_AF-A0A1W9Q1A6-F1
#
_entry.id   AF-A0A1W9Q1A6-F1
#
_cell.length_a   1.000
_cell.length_b   1.000
_cell.length_c   1.000
_cell.angle_alpha   90.00
_cell.angle_beta   90.00
_cell.angle_gamma   90.00
#
_symmetry.space_group_name_H-M   'P 1'
#
loop_
_entity.id
_entity.type
_entity.pdbx_description
1 polymer ?
#
loop_
_entity_poly.entity_id
_entity_poly.type
_entity_poly.pdbx_seq_one_letter_code
_entity_poly.pdbx_strand_id
1 'polypeptide(L)' 'MTTLSDKEFLRYSRHLLIPEVGLAGQEKLKASSVLLIGTGGLGSPVALYLAAAGVGKIGLVDYDTVEESNLQRQIIHG' A
#
# COMPACT_ATOMS: atom_id res chain seq x y z
N MET A 1 4.27 17.42 12.37
CA MET A 1 3.21 17.04 11.40
C MET A 1 3.90 16.40 10.21
N THR A 2 3.38 15.26 9.74
CA THR A 2 3.95 14.57 8.58
C THR A 2 3.46 15.26 7.32
N THR A 3 4.35 15.96 6.61
CA THR A 3 4.02 16.67 5.37
C THR A 3 4.42 15.86 4.14
N LEU A 4 3.72 16.06 3.02
CA LEU A 4 4.10 15.47 1.74
C LEU A 4 5.28 16.24 1.13
N SER A 5 6.25 15.53 0.58
CA SER A 5 7.28 16.10 -0.29
C SER A 5 6.72 16.44 -1.67
N ASP A 6 7.42 17.26 -2.45
CA ASP A 6 7.00 17.62 -3.82
C ASP A 6 6.78 16.38 -4.70
N LYS A 7 7.63 15.35 -4.54
CA LYS A 7 7.50 14.07 -5.25
C LYS A 7 6.23 13.33 -4.85
N GLU A 8 5.86 13.35 -3.56
CA GLU A 8 4.63 12.72 -3.08
C GLU A 8 3.39 13.51 -3.49
N PHE A 9 3.46 14.84 -3.50
CA PHE A 9 2.40 15.69 -4.07
C PHE A 9 2.12 15.32 -5.53
N LEU A 10 3.17 15.18 -6.34
CA LEU A 10 3.02 14.76 -7.74
C LEU A 10 2.46 13.33 -7.85
N ARG A 11 3.01 12.38 -7.08
CA ARG A 11 2.60 10.96 -7.09
C ARG A 11 1.14 10.77 -6.70
N TYR A 12 0.68 11.49 -5.68
CA TYR A 12 -0.68 11.36 -5.14
C TYR A 12 -1.65 12.42 -5.67
N SER A 13 -1.25 13.21 -6.67
CA SER A 13 -2.05 14.31 -7.23
C SER A 13 -3.50 13.92 -7.54
N ARG A 14 -3.74 12.71 -8.07
CA ARG A 14 -5.11 12.21 -8.33
C ARG A 14 -5.88 11.79 -7.07
N HIS A 15 -5.20 11.30 -6.03
CA HIS A 15 -5.85 10.98 -4.75
C HIS A 15 -6.23 12.26 -3.99
N LEU A 16 -5.42 13.32 -4.10
CA LEU A 16 -5.68 14.62 -3.49
C LEU A 16 -6.96 15.29 -4.02
N LEU A 17 -7.41 14.93 -5.23
CA LEU A 17 -8.65 15.43 -5.83
C LEU A 17 -9.91 14.75 -5.28
N ILE A 18 -9.78 13.62 -4.58
CA ILE A 18 -10.91 12.89 -3.99
C ILE A 18 -11.36 13.66 -2.75
N PRO A 19 -12.61 14.18 -2.69
CA PRO A 19 -13.07 15.03 -1.59
C PRO A 19 -12.91 14.42 -0.20
N GLU A 20 -13.11 13.11 -0.07
CA GLU A 20 -13.01 12.37 1.18
C GLU A 20 -11.56 12.08 1.62
N VAL A 21 -10.60 12.24 0.70
CA VAL A 21 -9.16 12.06 0.98
C VAL A 21 -8.51 13.42 1.18
N GLY A 22 -8.43 14.23 0.12
CA GLY A 22 -7.74 15.52 0.13
C GLY A 22 -6.30 15.44 0.68
N LEU A 23 -5.73 16.60 1.02
CA LEU A 23 -4.40 16.69 1.61
C LEU A 23 -4.34 16.01 2.99
N ALA A 24 -5.31 16.29 3.85
CA ALA A 24 -5.34 15.77 5.22
C ALA A 24 -5.44 14.24 5.28
N GLY A 25 -6.24 13.63 4.39
CA GLY A 25 -6.34 12.18 4.29
C GLY A 25 -5.06 11.54 3.77
N GLN A 26 -4.41 12.15 2.77
CA GLN A 26 -3.14 11.63 2.25
C GLN A 26 -2.01 11.74 3.28
N GLU A 27 -1.94 12.83 4.05
CA GLU A 27 -1.00 12.96 5.18
C GLU A 27 -1.29 11.93 6.28
N LYS A 28 -2.57 11.63 6.54
CA LYS A 28 -2.98 10.57 7.48
C LYS A 28 -2.55 9.19 7.00
N LEU A 29 -2.70 8.87 5.72
CA LEU A 29 -2.19 7.63 5.12
C LEU A 29 -0.66 7.54 5.28
N LYS A 30 0.06 8.61 4.93
CA LYS A 30 1.53 8.67 5.09
C LYS A 30 1.98 8.50 6.55
N ALA A 31 1.22 9.01 7.52
CA ALA A 31 1.53 8.85 8.93
C ALA A 31 1.13 7.47 9.50
N SER A 32 0.32 6.69 8.78
CA SER A 32 -0.21 5.42 9.26
C SER A 32 0.78 4.26 9.15
N SER A 33 0.51 3.20 9.92
CA SER A 33 1.22 1.92 9.85
C SER A 33 0.22 0.78 9.78
N VAL A 34 0.47 -0.21 8.93
CA VAL A 34 -0.36 -1.40 8.76
C VAL A 34 0.50 -2.66 8.89
N LEU A 35 0.00 -3.66 9.62
CA LEU A 35 0.57 -5.01 9.64
C LEU A 35 -0.33 -5.92 8.80
N LEU A 36 0.21 -6.50 7.74
CA LEU A 36 -0.47 -7.43 6.84
C LEU A 36 0.04 -8.84 7.08
N ILE A 37 -0.86 -9.72 7.53
CA ILE A 37 -0.56 -11.12 7.83
C ILE A 37 -1.08 -12.00 6.69
N GLY A 38 -0.16 -12.68 6.02
CA GLY A 38 -0.37 -13.44 4.79
C GLY A 38 -0.19 -12.57 3.56
N THR A 39 0.82 -12.87 2.75
CA THR A 39 1.20 -12.23 1.48
C THR A 39 0.81 -13.06 0.25
N GLY A 40 0.03 -14.12 0.44
CA GLY A 40 -0.51 -14.96 -0.63
C GLY A 40 -1.64 -14.30 -1.44
N GLY A 41 -2.64 -15.08 -1.87
CA GLY A 41 -3.62 -14.64 -2.88
C GLY A 41 -4.46 -13.41 -2.50
N LEU A 42 -4.76 -13.22 -1.21
CA LEU A 42 -5.44 -12.01 -0.72
C LEU A 42 -4.44 -10.91 -0.34
N GLY A 43 -3.31 -11.31 0.25
CA GLY A 43 -2.27 -10.37 0.69
C GLY A 43 -1.64 -9.60 -0.46
N SER A 44 -1.45 -10.26 -1.60
CA SER A 44 -0.87 -9.69 -2.82
C SER A 44 -1.60 -8.41 -3.28
N PRO A 45 -2.90 -8.42 -3.62
CA PRO A 45 -3.60 -7.21 -4.03
C PRO A 45 -3.73 -6.18 -2.89
N VAL A 46 -3.90 -6.62 -1.64
CA VAL A 46 -4.02 -5.69 -0.51
C VAL A 46 -2.71 -4.93 -0.29
N ALA A 47 -1.57 -5.61 -0.28
CA ALA A 47 -0.25 -5.00 -0.15
C ALA A 47 0.02 -4.01 -1.29
N LEU A 48 -0.32 -4.40 -2.52
CA LEU A 48 -0.20 -3.55 -3.70
C LEU A 48 -0.98 -2.23 -3.51
N TYR A 49 -2.24 -2.30 -3.12
CA TYR A 49 -3.08 -1.10 -2.98
C TYR A 49 -2.73 -0.26 -1.74
N LEU A 50 -2.33 -0.87 -0.62
CA LEU A 50 -1.86 -0.11 0.55
C LEU A 50 -0.59 0.69 0.22
N ALA A 51 0.35 0.08 -0.50
CA ALA A 51 1.57 0.74 -0.94
C ALA A 51 1.27 1.84 -1.97
N ALA A 52 0.39 1.55 -2.95
CA ALA A 52 -0.02 2.53 -3.96
C ALA A 52 -0.78 3.72 -3.35
N ALA A 53 -1.62 3.49 -2.35
CA ALA A 53 -2.35 4.53 -1.62
C ALA A 53 -1.41 5.42 -0.78
N GLY A 54 -0.20 4.95 -0.46
CA GLY A 54 0.79 5.73 0.29
C GLY A 54 0.72 5.55 1.80
N VAL A 55 0.36 4.35 2.28
CA VAL A 55 0.56 3.98 3.68
C VAL A 55 2.06 4.08 4.01
N GLY A 56 2.41 4.84 5.05
CA GLY A 56 3.80 5.17 5.35
C GLY A 56 4.66 4.00 5.79
N LYS A 57 4.06 3.01 6.46
CA LYS A 57 4.75 1.79 6.89
C LYS A 57 3.84 0.57 6.74
N ILE A 58 4.31 -0.43 6.01
CA ILE A 58 3.63 -1.70 5.86
C ILE A 58 4.56 -2.80 6.37
N GLY A 59 4.17 -3.47 7.45
CA GLY A 59 4.81 -4.70 7.90
C GLY A 59 4.14 -5.89 7.22
N LEU A 60 4.93 -6.82 6.70
CA LEU A 60 4.45 -8.04 6.07
C LEU A 60 4.87 -9.23 6.92
N VAL A 61 3.94 -10.14 7.21
CA VAL A 61 4.23 -11.39 7.92
C VAL A 61 3.67 -12.53 7.10
N ASP A 62 4.55 -13.42 6.66
CA ASP A 62 4.16 -14.67 6.01
C ASP A 62 5.12 -15.76 6.49
N TYR A 63 4.62 -16.99 6.65
CA TYR A 63 5.43 -18.13 7.06
C TYR A 63 5.83 -19.01 5.88
N ASP A 64 5.14 -18.86 4.75
CA ASP A 64 5.26 -19.76 3.60
C ASP A 64 6.25 -19.22 2.56
N THR A 65 6.65 -20.08 1.62
CA THR A 65 7.54 -19.73 0.50
C THR A 65 6.79 -19.64 -0.83
N VAL A 66 7.31 -18.88 -1.78
CA VAL A 66 6.70 -18.74 -3.11
C VAL A 66 6.84 -20.05 -3.89
N GLU A 67 5.73 -20.53 -4.47
CA GLU A 67 5.69 -21.68 -5.36
C GLU A 67 5.03 -21.32 -6.70
N GLU A 68 5.48 -21.93 -7.79
CA GLU A 68 4.95 -21.68 -9.15
C GLU A 68 3.43 -21.91 -9.24
N SER A 69 2.93 -22.93 -8.54
CA SER A 69 1.51 -23.30 -8.44
C SER A 69 0.62 -22.21 -7.81
N ASN A 70 1.23 -21.16 -7.26
CA ASN A 70 0.56 -20.04 -6.61
C ASN A 70 0.59 -18.73 -7.41
N LEU A 71 1.42 -18.63 -8.45
CA LEU A 71 1.64 -17.37 -9.18
C LEU A 71 0.39 -16.86 -9.91
N GLN A 72 -0.54 -17.73 -10.31
CA GLN A 72 -1.82 -17.34 -10.93
C GLN A 72 -2.70 -16.46 -10.04
N ARG A 73 -2.44 -16.39 -8.74
CA ARG A 73 -3.21 -15.57 -7.79
C ARG A 73 -2.35 -14.71 -6.85
N GLN A 74 -1.06 -14.97 -6.73
CA GLN A 74 -0.14 -14.21 -5.88
C GLN A 74 0.67 -13.21 -6.69
N ILE A 75 -0.03 -12.23 -7.28
CA ILE A 75 0.46 -11.33 -8.33
C ILE A 75 1.62 -10.39 -7.95
N ILE A 76 2.05 -10.34 -6.69
CA ILE A 76 3.23 -9.55 -6.30
C ILE A 76 4.55 -10.31 -6.49
N HIS A 77 4.48 -11.62 -6.80
CA HIS A 77 5.64 -12.50 -6.91
C HIS A 77 6.00 -12.88 -8.35
N GLY A 78 5.23 -12.44 -9.35
CA GLY A 78 5.40 -12.80 -10.78
C GLY A 78 5.09 -11.66 -11.73
#